data_AF-A0A916YCM5-F1
#
_entry.id   AF-A0A916YCM5-F1
#
_cell.length_a   1.000
_cell.length_b   1.000
_cell.length_c   1.000
_cell.angle_alpha   90.00
_cell.angle_beta   90.00
_cell.angle_gamma   90.00
#
_symmetry.space_group_name_H-M   'P 1'
#
loop_
_entity.id
_entity.type
_entity.pdbx_description
1 polymer ?
#
loop_
_entity_poly.entity_id
_entity_poly.type
_entity_poly.pdbx_seq_one_letter_code
_entity_poly.pdbx_strand_id
1 'polypeptide(L)' 'MSAEIHTWWPRLSVEAKHALREHPGAVIPAEVRVEIGEITGGTVEEGARLSDDEVQFIETQREQVD' A
#
# COMPACT_ATOMS: atom_id res chain seq x y z
N MET A 1 -1.71 -9.78 -2.51
CA MET A 1 -3.05 -9.22 -2.82
C MET A 1 -3.26 -9.20 -4.32
N SER A 2 -4.46 -9.44 -4.84
CA SER A 2 -4.75 -9.44 -6.30
C SER A 2 -4.97 -8.05 -6.89
N ALA A 3 -5.01 -7.00 -6.05
CA ALA A 3 -5.16 -5.63 -6.49
C ALA A 3 -3.78 -5.07 -6.89
N GLU A 4 -3.61 -4.76 -8.18
CA GLU A 4 -2.35 -4.23 -8.70
C GLU A 4 -1.97 -2.95 -7.94
N ILE A 5 -0.85 -3.00 -7.19
CA ILE A 5 -0.33 -1.86 -6.41
C ILE A 5 -0.20 -0.58 -7.24
N HIS A 6 0.03 -0.71 -8.54
CA HIS A 6 0.11 0.39 -9.49
C HIS A 6 -1.20 1.19 -9.61
N THR A 7 -2.34 0.57 -9.27
CA THR A 7 -3.66 1.20 -9.35
C THR A 7 -3.96 2.04 -8.12
N TRP A 8 -3.63 1.56 -6.92
CA TRP A 8 -3.98 2.25 -5.67
C TRP A 8 -2.85 3.07 -5.06
N TRP A 9 -1.58 2.66 -5.22
CA TRP A 9 -0.42 3.39 -4.69
C TRP A 9 -0.36 4.87 -5.09
N PRO A 10 -0.52 5.29 -6.36
CA PRO A 10 -0.48 6.71 -6.71
C PRO A 10 -1.65 7.50 -6.10
N ARG A 11 -2.79 6.85 -5.87
CA ARG A 11 -4.04 7.44 -5.37
C ARG A 11 -4.11 7.51 -3.84
N LEU A 12 -3.29 6.72 -3.14
CA LEU A 12 -3.18 6.77 -1.69
C LEU A 12 -2.73 8.16 -1.20
N SER A 13 -3.28 8.52 -0.05
CA SER A 13 -2.89 9.66 0.76
C SER A 13 -1.42 9.57 1.18
N VAL A 14 -0.81 10.72 1.42
CA VAL A 14 0.59 10.80 1.87
C VAL A 14 0.75 10.09 3.21
N GLU A 15 -0.18 10.26 4.15
CA GLU A 15 -0.17 9.59 5.45
C GLU A 15 -0.17 8.06 5.32
N ALA A 16 -1.05 7.52 4.47
CA ALA A 16 -1.12 6.08 4.23
C ALA A 16 0.16 5.53 3.57
N LYS A 17 0.77 6.28 2.65
CA LYS A 17 2.08 5.94 2.08
C LYS A 17 3.18 5.94 3.15
N HIS A 18 3.17 6.90 4.06
CA HIS A 18 4.10 6.94 5.19
C HIS A 18 3.92 5.72 6.10
N ALA A 19 2.69 5.39 6.47
CA ALA A 19 2.40 4.23 7.32
C ALA A 19 2.87 2.90 6.70
N LEU A 20 2.71 2.74 5.38
CA LEU A 20 3.22 1.57 4.65
C LEU A 20 4.76 1.55 4.56
N ARG A 21 5.40 2.72 4.55
CA ARG A 21 6.87 2.88 4.48
C ARG A 21 7.57 2.69 5.80
N GLU A 22 6.93 3.03 6.93
CA GLU A 22 7.54 2.88 8.25
C GLU A 22 7.72 1.40 8.64
N HIS A 23 6.85 0.53 8.11
CA HIS A 23 6.86 -0.90 8.41
C HIS A 23 6.66 -1.76 7.16
N PRO A 24 7.67 -1.82 6.26
CA PRO A 24 7.60 -2.68 5.08
C PRO A 24 7.45 -4.15 5.50
N GLY A 25 6.44 -4.83 4.95
CA GLY A 25 6.12 -6.22 5.26
C GLY A 25 5.28 -6.46 6.52
N ALA A 26 4.93 -5.40 7.25
CA ALA A 26 3.97 -5.50 8.35
C ALA A 26 2.52 -5.60 7.83
N VAL A 27 1.59 -5.88 8.75
CA VAL A 27 0.16 -5.85 8.47
C VAL A 27 -0.25 -4.44 8.06
N ILE A 28 -0.99 -4.33 6.96
CA ILE A 28 -1.53 -3.06 6.46
C ILE A 28 -2.49 -2.50 7.52
N PRO A 29 -2.25 -1.26 8.01
CA PRO A 29 -3.12 -0.62 8.99
C PRO A 29 -4.56 -0.53 8.52
N ALA A 30 -5.52 -0.57 9.46
CA ALA A 30 -6.94 -0.56 9.13
C ALA A 30 -7.35 0.67 8.29
N GLU A 31 -6.82 1.85 8.61
CA GLU A 31 -7.03 3.09 7.85
C GLU A 31 -6.60 2.95 6.38
N VAL A 32 -5.41 2.37 6.14
CA VAL A 32 -4.87 2.16 4.81
C VAL A 32 -5.69 1.12 4.05
N ARG A 33 -6.15 0.06 4.73
CA ARG A 33 -7.02 -0.96 4.13
C ARG A 33 -8.36 -0.40 3.67
N VAL A 34 -8.95 0.50 4.45
CA VAL A 34 -10.18 1.21 4.08
C VAL A 34 -9.93 2.04 2.83
N GLU A 35 -8.87 2.86 2.82
CA GLU A 35 -8.55 3.72 1.68
C GLU A 35 -8.24 2.93 0.40
N ILE A 36 -7.45 1.84 0.50
CA ILE A 36 -7.22 0.93 -0.62
C ILE A 36 -8.55 0.33 -1.10
N GLY A 37 -9.44 -0.04 -0.18
CA GLY A 37 -10.77 -0.55 -0.51
C GLY A 37 -11.61 0.46 -1.29
N GLU A 38 -11.63 1.73 -0.84
CA GLU A 38 -12.30 2.83 -1.52
C GLU A 38 -11.74 3.09 -2.93
N ILE A 39 -10.42 3.02 -3.09
CA ILE A 39 -9.75 3.23 -4.38
C ILE A 39 -10.00 2.06 -5.35
N THR A 40 -9.92 0.83 -4.84
CA THR A 40 -10.02 -0.39 -5.67
C THR A 40 -11.46 -0.84 -5.88
N GLY A 41 -12.43 -0.26 -5.14
CA GLY A 41 -13.81 -0.72 -5.09
C GLY A 41 -13.96 -2.10 -4.43
N GLY A 42 -12.96 -2.51 -3.65
CA GLY A 42 -12.86 -3.82 -3.02
C GLY A 42 -12.80 -3.73 -1.49
N THR A 43 -12.65 -4.88 -0.84
CA THR A 43 -12.39 -4.95 0.61
C THR A 43 -11.04 -5.62 0.84
N VAL A 44 -10.18 -4.95 1.59
CA VAL A 44 -8.85 -5.46 1.95
C VAL A 44 -8.96 -6.23 3.27
N GLU A 45 -8.63 -7.51 3.24
CA GLU A 45 -8.76 -8.42 4.39
C GLU A 45 -8.02 -7.91 5.63
N GLU A 46 -8.58 -8.18 6.81
CA GLU A 46 -7.86 -7.99 8.07
C GLU A 46 -6.62 -8.87 8.11
N GLY A 47 -5.47 -8.29 8.47
CA GLY A 47 -4.20 -9.01 8.45
C GLY A 47 -3.51 -9.04 7.09
N ALA A 48 -4.07 -8.39 6.07
CA ALA A 48 -3.40 -8.20 4.78
C ALA A 48 -1.99 -7.63 4.96
N ARG A 49 -1.04 -8.16 4.19
CA ARG A 49 0.35 -7.70 4.14
C ARG A 49 0.71 -7.38 2.70
N LEU A 50 1.64 -6.45 2.54
CA LEU A 50 2.31 -6.24 1.27
C LEU A 50 3.13 -7.50 0.93
N SER A 51 2.99 -7.95 -0.30
CA SER A 51 3.86 -8.97 -0.87
C SER A 51 5.25 -8.37 -1.10
N ASP A 52 6.27 -9.23 -1.27
CA ASP A 52 7.65 -8.76 -1.49
C ASP A 52 7.76 -7.85 -2.72
N ASP A 53 7.08 -8.21 -3.82
CA ASP A 53 6.97 -7.38 -5.03
C ASP A 53 6.33 -6.00 -4.77
N GLU A 54 5.32 -5.95 -3.89
CA GLU A 54 4.63 -4.71 -3.53
C GLU A 54 5.53 -3.80 -2.70
N VAL A 55 6.30 -4.39 -1.77
CA VAL A 55 7.32 -3.67 -1.00
C VAL A 55 8.40 -3.14 -1.94
N GLN A 56 8.91 -3.97 -2.84
CA GLN A 56 9.94 -3.58 -3.81
C GLN A 56 9.47 -2.44 -4.73
N PHE A 57 8.21 -2.46 -5.15
CA PHE A 57 7.62 -1.38 -5.94
C PHE A 57 7.61 -0.04 -5.17
N ILE A 58 7.22 -0.08 -3.90
CA ILE A 58 7.20 1.10 -3.02
C ILE A 58 8.61 1.67 -2.83
N GLU A 59 9.60 0.80 -2.62
CA GLU A 59 11.00 1.18 -2.48
C GLU A 59 11.55 1.79 -3.77
N THR A 60 11.27 1.17 -4.92
CA THR A 60 11.69 1.69 -6.24
C THR A 60 11.12 3.08 -6.53
N GLN A 61 9.86 3.32 -6.14
CA GLN A 61 9.22 4.63 -6.28
C GLN A 61 9.78 5.69 -5.33
N ARG A 62 10.48 5.30 -4.25
CA ARG A 62 11.16 6.23 -3.35
C ARG A 62 12.45 6.78 -3.98
N GLU A 63 13.24 5.92 -4.62
CA GLU A 63 14.51 6.32 -5.28
C GLU A 63 14.31 7.32 -6.42
N GLN A 64 13.14 7.38 -7.05
CA GLN A 64 12.85 8.37 -8.09
C GLN A 64 12.50 9.77 -7.56
N VAL A 65 12.32 9.94 -6.25
CA VAL A 65 11.82 11.19 -5.64
C VAL A 65 12.90 11.89 -4.79
N ASP A 66 14.13 11.37 -4.74
CA ASP A 66 15.29 12.01 -4.08
C ASP A 66 16.25 12.65 -5.12
#